data_AF-A0A239GP74-F1
#
_entry.id   AF-A0A239GP74-F1
#
_cell.length_a   1.000
_cell.length_b   1.000
_cell.length_c   1.000
_cell.angle_alpha   90.00
_cell.angle_beta   90.00
_cell.angle_gamma   90.00
#
_symmetry.space_group_name_H-M   'P 1'
#
loop_
_entity.id
_entity.type
_entity.pdbx_description
1 polymer ?
#
loop_
_entity_poly.entity_id
_entity_poly.type
_entity_poly.pdbx_seq_one_letter_code
_entity_poly.pdbx_strand_id
1 'polypeptide(L)' 'MAYLDDYAKKSEPVPFIGDDIFTTFDEVSTRAGLLALADIGLHLQPILFTHHRFVADMAKEALGDQVDIIDL' A
#
# COMPACT_ATOMS: atom_id res chain seq x y z
N MET A 1 33.02 6.26 6.94
CA MET A 1 31.64 6.60 7.38
C MET A 1 30.69 6.84 6.22
N ALA A 2 31.11 7.42 5.07
CA ALA A 2 30.23 7.64 3.91
C ALA A 2 29.55 6.38 3.34
N TYR A 3 30.21 5.20 3.38
CA TYR A 3 29.61 3.94 2.90
C TYR A 3 28.45 3.45 3.79
N LEU A 4 28.52 3.68 5.11
CA LEU A 4 27.45 3.30 6.03
C LEU A 4 26.24 4.22 5.88
N ASP A 5 26.49 5.51 5.63
CA ASP A 5 25.47 6.53 5.34
C ASP A 5 24.75 6.25 4.01
N ASP A 6 25.49 5.83 2.98
CA ASP A 6 24.95 5.46 1.67
C ASP A 6 24.15 4.15 1.73
N TYR A 7 24.60 3.16 2.50
CA TYR A 7 23.88 1.90 2.74
C TYR A 7 22.61 2.11 3.58
N ALA A 8 22.66 2.97 4.61
CA ALA A 8 21.49 3.33 5.39
C ALA A 8 20.47 4.13 4.57
N LYS A 9 20.91 4.96 3.62
CA LYS A 9 20.04 5.69 2.67
C LYS A 9 19.50 4.84 1.54
N LYS A 10 20.16 3.73 1.18
CA LYS A 10 19.75 2.79 0.13
C LYS A 10 18.85 1.66 0.62
N SER A 11 18.54 1.62 1.91
CA SER A 11 17.57 0.64 2.41
C SER A 11 16.20 1.07 1.89
N GLU A 12 15.77 0.48 0.78
CA GLU A 12 14.42 0.66 0.24
C GLU A 12 13.38 0.46 1.35
N PRO A 13 12.27 1.21 1.34
CA PRO A 13 11.24 1.09 2.37
C PRO A 13 10.85 -0.38 2.55
N VAL A 14 10.83 -0.86 3.79
CA VAL A 14 10.57 -2.27 4.06
C VAL A 14 9.18 -2.62 3.50
N PRO A 15 9.05 -3.71 2.70
CA PRO A 15 7.77 -4.07 2.14
C PRO A 15 6.82 -4.56 3.24
N PHE A 16 5.60 -4.04 3.21
CA PHE A 16 4.47 -4.54 3.96
C PHE A 16 3.54 -5.28 2.99
N ILE A 17 3.31 -6.57 3.22
CA ILE A 17 2.45 -7.39 2.35
C ILE A 17 1.15 -7.69 3.09
N GLY A 18 0.03 -7.23 2.55
CA GLY A 18 -1.31 -7.57 3.01
C GLY A 18 -1.99 -8.48 1.99
N ASP A 19 -2.46 -9.65 2.42
CA ASP A 19 -3.23 -10.58 1.58
C ASP A 19 -4.68 -10.59 2.05
N ASP A 20 -5.60 -10.09 1.21
CA ASP A 20 -7.05 -10.07 1.43
C ASP A 20 -7.52 -9.50 2.79
N ILE A 21 -6.73 -8.58 3.35
CA ILE A 21 -6.96 -8.00 4.69
C ILE A 21 -8.25 -7.15 4.78
N PHE A 22 -8.86 -6.80 3.64
CA PHE A 22 -10.12 -6.04 3.56
C PHE A 22 -11.35 -6.91 3.33
N THR A 23 -11.23 -8.25 3.34
CA THR A 23 -12.34 -9.16 3.01
C THR A 23 -13.60 -8.95 3.86
N THR A 24 -13.46 -8.58 5.14
CA THR A 24 -14.59 -8.38 6.06
C THR A 24 -15.00 -6.91 6.21
N PHE A 25 -14.36 -6.00 5.49
CA PHE A 25 -14.56 -4.56 5.66
C PHE A 25 -15.70 -4.09 4.75
N ASP A 26 -16.52 -3.18 5.27
CA ASP A 26 -17.46 -2.42 4.45
C ASP A 26 -16.73 -1.33 3.63
N GLU A 27 -17.47 -0.61 2.79
CA GLU A 27 -16.92 0.41 1.90
C GLU A 27 -16.18 1.54 2.64
N VAL A 28 -16.74 2.01 3.76
CA VAL A 28 -16.19 3.11 4.55
C VAL A 28 -14.88 2.67 5.21
N SER A 29 -14.91 1.49 5.83
CA SER A 29 -13.76 0.89 6.50
C SER A 29 -12.63 0.58 5.51
N THR A 30 -12.97 0.05 4.32
CA THR A 30 -11.99 -0.25 3.25
C THR A 30 -11.30 1.02 2.79
N ARG A 31 -12.07 2.08 2.50
CA ARG A 31 -11.52 3.37 2.08
C ARG A 31 -10.60 3.97 3.14
N ALA A 32 -11.00 3.93 4.40
CA ALA A 32 -10.18 4.42 5.51
C ALA A 32 -8.87 3.65 5.64
N GLY A 33 -8.91 2.32 5.50
CA GLY A 33 -7.70 1.49 5.52
C GLY A 33 -6.77 1.74 4.34
N LEU A 34 -7.30 1.94 3.13
CA LEU A 34 -6.50 2.29 1.94
C LEU A 34 -5.77 3.63 2.11
N LEU A 35 -6.45 4.64 2.67
CA LEU A 35 -5.80 5.92 3.01
C LEU A 35 -4.72 5.76 4.08
N ALA A 36 -4.97 4.93 5.09
CA ALA A 36 -3.97 4.62 6.12
C ALA A 36 -2.75 3.90 5.54
N LEU A 37 -2.94 2.95 4.62
CA LEU A 37 -1.85 2.29 3.91
C LEU A 37 -1.03 3.28 3.09
N ALA A 38 -1.68 4.22 2.40
CA ALA A 38 -0.97 5.26 1.65
C ALA A 38 -0.11 6.17 2.55
N ASP A 39 -0.63 6.55 3.72
CA ASP A 39 0.14 7.34 4.71
C ASP A 39 1.36 6.57 5.25
N ILE A 40 1.16 5.28 5.56
CA ILE A 40 2.24 4.38 5.95
C ILE A 40 3.26 4.19 4.82
N GLY A 41 2.83 4.30 3.56
CA GLY A 41 3.64 4.27 2.35
C GLY A 41 4.77 5.31 2.29
N LEU A 42 4.73 6.33 3.16
CA LEU A 42 5.83 7.28 3.32
C LEU A 42 7.08 6.66 3.99
N HIS A 43 6.92 5.54 4.70
CA HIS A 43 7.98 4.91 5.48
C HIS A 43 8.14 3.41 5.19
N LEU A 44 7.10 2.76 4.67
CA LEU A 44 7.08 1.36 4.24
C LEU A 44 6.65 1.27 2.77
N GLN A 45 6.73 0.09 2.18
CA GLN A 45 6.17 -0.17 0.85
C GLN A 45 4.97 -1.12 0.96
N PRO A 46 3.72 -0.60 1.07
CA PRO A 46 2.52 -1.42 1.08
C PRO A 46 2.29 -2.10 -0.27
N ILE A 47 2.11 -3.43 -0.24
CA ILE A 47 1.71 -4.25 -1.37
C ILE A 47 0.49 -5.04 -0.91
N LEU A 48 -0.65 -4.71 -1.49
CA LEU A 48 -1.93 -5.34 -1.16
C LEU A 48 -2.31 -6.32 -2.27
N PHE A 49 -2.43 -7.59 -1.91
CA PHE A 49 -3.05 -8.60 -2.76
C PHE A 49 -4.52 -8.70 -2.41
N THR A 50 -5.38 -8.71 -3.43
CA THR A 50 -6.79 -8.97 -3.22
C THR A 50 -7.43 -9.63 -4.42
N HIS A 51 -8.35 -10.55 -4.15
CA HIS A 51 -9.23 -11.11 -5.19
C HIS A 51 -10.51 -10.29 -5.38
N HIS A 52 -10.79 -9.32 -4.50
CA HIS A 52 -11.97 -8.47 -4.59
C HIS A 52 -11.69 -7.25 -5.48
N ARG A 53 -12.21 -7.28 -6.71
CA ARG A 53 -12.09 -6.16 -7.67
C ARG A 53 -12.50 -4.81 -7.07
N PHE A 54 -13.54 -4.83 -6.23
CA PHE A 54 -14.03 -3.67 -5.49
C PHE A 54 -12.95 -2.93 -4.69
N VAL A 55 -12.02 -3.66 -4.06
CA VAL A 55 -10.94 -3.05 -3.27
C VAL A 55 -9.96 -2.30 -4.17
N ALA A 56 -9.62 -2.87 -5.33
CA ALA A 56 -8.76 -2.20 -6.32
C ALA A 56 -9.43 -0.96 -6.92
N ASP A 57 -10.72 -1.04 -7.26
CA ASP A 57 -11.48 0.09 -7.78
C ASP A 57 -11.57 1.22 -6.73
N MET A 58 -11.83 0.88 -5.47
CA MET A 58 -11.84 1.85 -4.37
C MET A 58 -10.47 2.48 -4.12
N ALA A 59 -9.39 1.71 -4.23
CA ALA A 59 -8.03 2.25 -4.14
C ALA A 59 -7.78 3.28 -5.24
N LYS A 60 -8.19 2.97 -6.48
CA LYS A 60 -8.11 3.89 -7.61
C LYS A 60 -8.87 5.20 -7.34
N GLU A 61 -10.09 5.10 -6.86
CA GLU A 61 -10.94 6.25 -6.57
C GLU A 61 -10.40 7.10 -5.40
N ALA A 62 -9.89 6.46 -4.35
CA ALA A 62 -9.45 7.14 -3.14
C ALA A 62 -8.03 7.74 -3.26
N LEU A 63 -7.14 7.08 -4.00
CA LEU A 63 -5.70 7.40 -4.02
C LEU A 63 -5.23 8.04 -5.33
N GLY A 64 -5.92 7.80 -6.45
CA GLY A 64 -5.58 8.36 -7.76
C GLY A 64 -4.17 7.95 -8.20
N ASP A 65 -3.33 8.94 -8.52
CA ASP A 65 -1.95 8.72 -8.99
C ASP A 65 -0.99 8.20 -7.90
N GLN A 66 -1.46 8.05 -6.65
CA GLN A 66 -0.66 7.53 -5.53
C GLN A 66 -0.76 6.00 -5.40
N VAL A 67 -1.51 5.33 -6.29
CA VAL A 67 -1.63 3.87 -6.28
C VAL A 67 -1.36 3.30 -7.67
N ASP A 68 -0.56 2.24 -7.70
CA ASP A 68 -0.39 1.38 -8.87
C ASP A 68 -1.30 0.16 -8.73
N ILE A 69 -2.08 -0.12 -9.77
CA ILE A 69 -2.97 -1.29 -9.84
C ILE A 69 -2.48 -2.20 -10.95
N ILE A 70 -2.11 -3.42 -10.57
CA ILE A 70 -1.59 -4.44 -11.47
C ILE A 70 -2.59 -5.60 -11.50
N ASP A 71 -3.18 -5.84 -12.68
CA ASP A 71 -3.99 -7.02 -12.96
C ASP A 71 -3.06 -8.18 -13.36
N LEU A 72 -3.06 -9.26 -12.56
CA LEU A 72 -2.22 -10.45 -12.71
C LEU A 72 -2.99 -11.65 -13.26
#